data_AF-A0A849K0H8-F1
#
_entry.id   AF-A0A849K0H8-F1
#
_cell.length_a   1.000
_cell.length_b   1.000
_cell.length_c   1.000
_cell.angle_alpha   90.00
_cell.angle_beta   90.00
_cell.angle_gamma   90.00
#
_symmetry.space_group_name_H-M   'P 1'
#
loop_
_entity.id
_entity.type
_entity.pdbx_description
1 polymer ?
#
loop_
_entity_poly.entity_id
_entity_poly.type
_entity_poly.pdbx_seq_one_letter_code
_entity_poly.pdbx_strand_id
1 'polypeptide(L)'
;MSPPPHHVQRAPRAGSPLLVVWRLLLGLLLGAVVGLIGTVGHRMLWGDLPVGPVLGLALTLSAAVLCRAWSGVGTLLACGAGWLVTVQVLAAEGPGGDVLVPADAIGYVWTYGGLVLFAVAAFLPRRWFVDDPDAG
;
A
#
# COMPACT_ATOMS: atom_id res chain seq x y z
N MET A 1 -41.15 15.47 -37.54
CA MET A 1 -41.17 15.69 -36.08
C MET A 1 -40.40 14.54 -35.46
N SER A 2 -39.11 14.72 -35.17
CA SER A 2 -38.22 13.65 -34.69
C SER A 2 -38.38 13.50 -33.18
N PRO A 3 -38.47 12.28 -32.63
CA PRO A 3 -38.62 12.09 -31.19
C PRO A 3 -37.38 12.58 -30.43
N PRO A 4 -37.54 13.11 -29.21
CA PRO A 4 -36.43 13.58 -28.40
C PRO A 4 -35.48 12.42 -28.02
N PRO A 5 -34.16 12.67 -27.91
CA PRO A 5 -33.21 11.67 -27.45
C PRO A 5 -33.53 11.29 -26.01
N HIS A 6 -33.81 10.02 -25.80
CA HIS A 6 -33.97 9.41 -24.49
C HIS A 6 -32.56 9.26 -23.91
N HIS A 7 -32.20 10.15 -22.99
CA HIS A 7 -31.03 9.97 -22.13
C HIS A 7 -31.22 8.66 -21.37
N VAL A 8 -30.55 7.60 -21.82
CA VAL A 8 -30.49 6.33 -21.09
C VAL A 8 -29.63 6.60 -19.85
N GLN A 9 -30.28 7.10 -18.79
CA GLN A 9 -29.72 7.19 -17.45
C GLN A 9 -29.40 5.76 -17.00
N ARG A 10 -28.17 5.30 -17.24
CA ARG A 10 -27.69 4.03 -16.69
C ARG A 10 -27.65 4.22 -15.17
N ALA A 11 -28.55 3.56 -14.46
CA ALA A 11 -28.50 3.49 -13.00
C ALA A 11 -27.07 3.07 -12.57
N PRO A 12 -26.47 3.69 -11.55
CA PRO A 12 -25.18 3.27 -11.02
C PRO A 12 -25.27 1.79 -10.63
N ARG A 13 -24.55 0.92 -11.33
CA ARG A 13 -24.41 -0.47 -10.89
C ARG A 13 -23.59 -0.42 -9.61
N ALA A 14 -24.24 -0.56 -8.46
CA ALA A 14 -23.53 -0.82 -7.21
C ALA A 14 -22.65 -2.05 -7.44
N GLY A 15 -21.33 -1.88 -7.39
CA GLY A 15 -20.40 -3.01 -7.50
C GLY A 15 -20.73 -4.05 -6.44
N SER A 16 -20.54 -5.34 -6.73
CA SER A 16 -20.89 -6.37 -5.76
C SER A 16 -20.07 -6.17 -4.48
N PRO A 17 -20.72 -6.10 -3.30
CA PRO A 17 -20.01 -5.83 -2.04
C PRO A 17 -18.93 -6.87 -1.75
N LEU A 18 -19.15 -8.11 -2.20
CA LEU A 18 -18.17 -9.19 -2.13
C LEU A 18 -16.86 -8.87 -2.86
N LEU A 19 -16.92 -8.26 -4.06
CA LEU A 19 -15.70 -7.88 -4.78
C LEU A 19 -14.95 -6.77 -4.06
N VAL A 20 -15.66 -5.82 -3.42
CA VAL A 20 -15.04 -4.78 -2.61
C VAL A 20 -14.30 -5.40 -1.43
N VAL A 21 -14.98 -6.26 -0.66
CA VAL A 21 -14.36 -6.96 0.48
C VAL A 21 -13.15 -7.76 0.05
N TRP A 22 -13.26 -8.52 -1.05
CA TRP A 22 -12.14 -9.28 -1.61
C TRP A 22 -10.93 -8.40 -1.95
N ARG A 23 -11.14 -7.25 -2.61
CA ARG A 23 -10.06 -6.31 -2.94
C ARG A 23 -9.41 -5.71 -1.70
N LEU A 24 -10.18 -5.45 -0.65
CA LEU A 24 -9.65 -4.98 0.63
C LEU A 24 -8.79 -6.07 1.30
N LEU A 25 -9.25 -7.32 1.32
CA LEU A 25 -8.49 -8.44 1.87
C LEU A 25 -7.18 -8.69 1.11
N LEU A 26 -7.21 -8.60 -0.22
CA LEU A 26 -6.00 -8.70 -1.04
C LEU A 26 -5.03 -7.54 -0.77
N GLY A 27 -5.54 -6.32 -0.62
CA GLY A 27 -4.73 -5.17 -0.21
C GLY A 27 -4.06 -5.39 1.14
N LEU A 28 -4.84 -5.80 2.15
CA LEU A 28 -4.37 -6.13 3.49
C LEU A 28 -3.26 -7.19 3.46
N LEU A 29 -3.49 -8.29 2.74
CA LEU A 29 -2.52 -9.38 2.60
C LEU A 29 -1.25 -8.92 1.91
N LEU A 30 -1.36 -8.15 0.82
CA LEU A 30 -0.19 -7.60 0.12
C LEU A 30 0.64 -6.71 1.06
N GLY A 31 -0.03 -5.83 1.81
CA GLY A 31 0.63 -4.99 2.82
C GLY A 31 1.37 -5.80 3.87
N ALA A 32 0.73 -6.84 4.41
CA ALA A 32 1.36 -7.74 5.38
C ALA A 32 2.60 -8.44 4.81
N VAL A 33 2.52 -8.98 3.59
CA VAL A 33 3.66 -9.63 2.93
C VAL A 33 4.81 -8.64 2.68
N VAL A 34 4.50 -7.44 2.21
CA VAL A 34 5.50 -6.38 2.01
C VAL A 34 6.13 -5.93 3.33
N GLY A 35 5.32 -5.79 4.38
CA GLY A 35 5.79 -5.47 5.73
C GLY A 35 6.72 -6.53 6.29
N LEU A 36 6.40 -7.81 6.07
CA LEU A 36 7.24 -8.95 6.44
C LEU A 36 8.57 -8.94 5.69
N ILE A 37 8.53 -8.90 4.35
CA ILE A 37 9.74 -8.94 3.49
C ILE A 37 10.64 -7.75 3.83
N GLY A 38 10.08 -6.54 3.92
CA GLY A 38 10.83 -5.35 4.26
C GLY A 38 11.44 -5.43 5.66
N THR A 39 10.70 -5.93 6.65
CA THR A 39 11.23 -6.06 8.02
C THR A 39 12.37 -7.08 8.10
N VAL A 40 12.30 -8.20 7.38
CA VAL A 40 13.41 -9.17 7.32
C VAL A 40 14.63 -8.56 6.61
N GLY A 41 14.41 -7.77 5.55
CA GLY A 41 15.47 -7.23 4.70
C GLY A 41 16.03 -5.86 5.08
N HIS A 42 15.38 -5.08 5.96
CA HIS A 42 15.70 -3.65 6.12
C HIS A 42 17.10 -3.39 6.70
N ARG A 43 17.76 -4.38 7.30
CA ARG A 43 19.13 -4.25 7.80
C ARG A 43 20.20 -4.74 6.82
N MET A 44 19.80 -5.11 5.59
CA MET A 44 20.72 -5.57 4.55
C MET A 44 21.72 -4.48 4.17
N LEU A 45 23.00 -4.85 4.14
CA LEU A 45 24.10 -4.01 3.68
C LEU A 45 24.64 -4.55 2.35
N TRP A 46 25.02 -3.66 1.44
CA TRP A 46 25.83 -3.98 0.27
C TRP A 46 27.17 -3.28 0.41
N GLY A 47 28.19 -4.01 0.88
CA GLY A 47 29.39 -3.39 1.44
C GLY A 47 29.02 -2.60 2.70
N ASP A 48 29.37 -1.32 2.74
CA ASP A 48 29.03 -0.41 3.85
C ASP A 48 27.72 0.37 3.62
N LEU A 49 27.06 0.19 2.48
CA LEU A 49 25.87 0.95 2.13
C LEU A 49 24.59 0.26 2.65
N PRO A 50 23.72 0.96 3.40
CA PRO A 50 22.46 0.40 3.89
C PRO A 50 21.41 0.36 2.78
N VAL A 51 21.45 -0.68 1.95
CA VAL A 51 20.52 -0.87 0.83
C VAL A 51 19.16 -1.41 1.27
N GLY A 52 19.10 -2.12 2.41
CA GLY A 52 17.89 -2.73 2.94
C GLY A 52 16.72 -1.76 3.09
N PRO A 53 16.88 -0.60 3.78
CA PRO A 53 15.79 0.35 3.95
C PRO A 53 15.35 0.95 2.62
N VAL A 54 16.28 1.22 1.70
CA VAL A 54 15.97 1.79 0.38
C VAL A 54 15.09 0.84 -0.42
N LEU A 55 15.48 -0.44 -0.50
CA LEU A 55 14.71 -1.47 -1.21
C LEU A 55 13.37 -1.75 -0.55
N GLY A 56 13.35 -1.85 0.78
CA GLY A 56 12.11 -2.04 1.54
C GLY A 56 11.14 -0.88 1.32
N LEU A 57 11.60 0.36 1.42
CA LEU A 57 10.78 1.56 1.23
C LEU A 57 10.29 1.69 -0.21
N ALA A 58 11.13 1.38 -1.20
CA ALA A 58 10.73 1.34 -2.60
C ALA A 58 9.62 0.30 -2.84
N LEU A 59 9.72 -0.89 -2.24
CA LEU A 59 8.69 -1.92 -2.30
C LEU A 59 7.39 -1.47 -1.62
N THR A 60 7.49 -0.85 -0.43
CA THR A 60 6.33 -0.28 0.29
C THR A 60 5.61 0.77 -0.55
N LEU A 61 6.34 1.72 -1.14
CA LEU A 61 5.74 2.73 -2.02
C LEU A 61 5.09 2.10 -3.25
N SER A 62 5.76 1.13 -3.87
CA SER A 62 5.23 0.42 -5.05
C SER A 62 3.92 -0.29 -4.73
N ALA A 63 3.83 -0.97 -3.59
CA ALA A 63 2.60 -1.63 -3.14
C ALA A 63 1.48 -0.64 -2.82
N ALA A 64 1.80 0.49 -2.18
CA ALA A 64 0.85 1.55 -1.90
C ALA A 64 0.28 2.15 -3.20
N VAL A 65 1.15 2.51 -4.15
CA VAL A 65 0.78 3.03 -5.47
C VAL A 65 -0.06 2.01 -6.25
N LEU A 66 0.34 0.74 -6.26
CA LEU A 66 -0.40 -0.35 -6.90
C LEU A 66 -1.81 -0.47 -6.33
N CYS A 67 -1.96 -0.55 -5.01
CA CYS A 67 -3.27 -0.67 -4.36
C CYS A 67 -4.16 0.54 -4.67
N ARG A 68 -3.58 1.74 -4.67
CA ARG A 68 -4.30 2.98 -5.01
C ARG A 68 -4.75 2.98 -6.47
N ALA A 69 -3.88 2.60 -7.40
CA ALA A 69 -4.19 2.53 -8.83
C ALA A 69 -5.25 1.46 -9.12
N TRP A 70 -5.11 0.28 -8.51
CA TRP A 70 -5.93 -0.87 -8.83
C TRP A 70 -7.37 -0.77 -8.30
N SER A 71 -7.56 -0.22 -7.10
CA SER A 71 -8.85 -0.26 -6.40
C SER A 71 -9.16 0.97 -5.55
N GLY A 72 -8.33 2.00 -5.66
CA GLY A 72 -8.53 3.26 -4.97
C GLY A 72 -8.11 3.24 -3.50
N VAL A 73 -8.55 4.28 -2.79
CA VAL A 73 -8.07 4.61 -1.45
C VAL A 73 -8.40 3.53 -0.42
N GLY A 74 -9.54 2.85 -0.52
CA GLY A 74 -9.90 1.78 0.42
C GLY A 74 -8.87 0.64 0.44
N THR A 75 -8.46 0.17 -0.73
CA THR A 75 -7.45 -0.90 -0.85
C THR A 75 -6.06 -0.41 -0.46
N LEU A 76 -5.72 0.85 -0.74
CA LEU A 76 -4.50 1.49 -0.22
C LEU A 76 -4.47 1.47 1.32
N LEU A 77 -5.56 1.87 1.98
CA LEU A 77 -5.64 1.89 3.44
C LEU A 77 -5.58 0.48 4.02
N ALA A 78 -6.24 -0.50 3.39
CA ALA A 78 -6.13 -1.90 3.79
C ALA A 78 -4.67 -2.39 3.69
N CYS A 79 -3.97 -2.08 2.60
CA CYS A 79 -2.54 -2.37 2.44
C CYS A 79 -1.69 -1.71 3.52
N GLY A 80 -1.90 -0.42 3.80
CA GLY A 80 -1.23 0.28 4.89
C GLY A 80 -1.47 -0.35 6.26
N ALA A 81 -2.70 -0.78 6.54
CA ALA A 81 -3.04 -1.46 7.78
C ALA A 81 -2.34 -2.81 7.92
N GLY A 82 -2.32 -3.62 6.86
CA GLY A 82 -1.63 -4.92 6.85
C GLY A 82 -0.14 -4.75 7.06
N TRP A 83 0.47 -3.79 6.35
CA TRP A 83 1.88 -3.44 6.50
C TRP A 83 2.19 -2.99 7.93
N LEU A 84 1.41 -2.04 8.46
CA LEU A 84 1.64 -1.47 9.78
C LEU A 84 1.53 -2.54 10.88
N VAL A 85 0.46 -3.34 10.85
CA VAL A 85 0.27 -4.41 11.84
C VAL A 85 1.44 -5.39 11.78
N THR A 86 1.85 -5.84 10.59
CA THR A 86 2.98 -6.77 10.47
C THR A 86 4.28 -6.15 10.98
N VAL A 87 4.61 -4.92 10.58
CA VAL A 87 5.84 -4.24 11.04
C VAL A 87 5.83 -4.06 12.55
N GLN A 88 4.72 -3.63 13.16
CA GLN A 88 4.64 -3.44 14.60
C GLN A 88 4.71 -4.75 15.38
N VAL A 89 4.08 -5.82 14.87
CA VAL A 89 4.17 -7.15 15.49
C VAL A 89 5.61 -7.67 15.45
N LEU A 90 6.30 -7.49 14.33
CA LEU A 90 7.70 -7.93 14.19
C LEU A 90 8.69 -7.01 14.91
N ALA A 91 8.32 -5.77 15.20
CA ALA A 91 9.12 -4.84 16.00
C ALA A 91 9.00 -5.10 17.51
N ALA A 92 8.05 -5.92 17.95
CA ALA A 92 7.96 -6.34 19.35
C ALA A 92 9.09 -7.31 19.70
N GLU A 93 9.40 -7.40 21.00
CA GLU A 93 10.36 -8.37 21.51
C GLU A 93 9.86 -9.80 21.28
N GLY A 94 10.67 -10.60 20.61
CA GLY A 94 10.38 -12.00 20.34
C GLY A 94 10.65 -12.91 21.54
N PRO A 95 10.27 -14.20 21.49
CA PRO A 95 10.45 -15.15 22.59
C PRO A 95 11.90 -15.34 23.05
N GLY A 96 12.88 -15.02 22.19
CA GLY A 96 14.32 -15.08 22.50
C GLY A 96 14.91 -13.76 23.02
N GLY A 97 14.10 -12.72 23.20
CA GLY A 97 14.55 -11.36 23.52
C GLY A 97 15.02 -10.54 22.32
N ASP A 98 15.02 -11.13 21.12
CA ASP A 98 15.42 -10.44 19.89
C ASP A 98 14.33 -9.47 19.42
N VAL A 99 14.76 -8.30 18.96
CA VAL A 99 13.91 -7.27 18.34
C VAL A 99 14.34 -7.11 16.90
N LEU A 100 13.47 -7.47 15.95
CA LEU A 100 13.82 -7.43 14.52
C LEU A 100 13.98 -5.99 14.03
N VAL A 101 13.22 -5.04 14.60
CA VAL A 101 13.31 -3.61 14.29
C VAL A 101 13.73 -2.85 15.56
N PRO A 102 15.03 -2.79 15.88
CA PRO A 102 15.50 -2.06 17.04
C PRO A 102 15.17 -0.57 16.96
N ALA A 103 15.10 0.08 18.12
CA ALA A 103 14.94 1.52 18.26
C ALA A 103 16.24 2.28 17.90
N ASP A 104 16.71 2.11 16.67
CA ASP A 104 17.87 2.77 16.10
C ASP A 104 17.51 3.57 14.83
N ALA A 105 18.50 4.26 14.26
CA ALA A 105 18.28 5.11 13.09
C ALA A 105 17.71 4.34 11.89
N ILE A 106 18.16 3.11 11.65
CA ILE A 106 17.74 2.30 10.51
C ILE A 106 16.32 1.76 10.72
N GLY A 107 16.01 1.30 11.93
CA GLY A 107 14.66 0.89 12.33
C GLY A 107 13.66 2.03 12.21
N TYR A 108 14.02 3.24 12.67
CA TYR A 108 13.16 4.42 12.53
C TYR A 108 12.94 4.84 11.07
N VAL A 109 13.99 4.81 10.23
CA VAL A 109 13.85 5.09 8.80
C VAL A 109 12.91 4.08 8.14
N TRP A 110 13.01 2.80 8.48
CA TRP A 110 12.12 1.77 7.96
C TRP A 110 10.67 2.00 8.39
N THR A 111 10.41 2.13 9.69
CA THR A 111 9.05 2.21 10.23
C THR A 111 8.37 3.52 9.86
N TYR A 112 8.99 4.67 10.16
CA TYR A 112 8.37 5.97 9.89
C TYR A 112 8.42 6.35 8.41
N GLY A 113 9.48 5.94 7.69
CA GLY A 113 9.54 6.13 6.24
C GLY A 113 8.40 5.41 5.54
N GLY A 114 8.10 4.16 5.91
CA GLY A 114 6.98 3.41 5.34
C GLY A 114 5.63 4.09 5.56
N LEU A 115 5.38 4.59 6.79
CA LEU A 115 4.18 5.37 7.12
C LEU A 115 4.06 6.63 6.26
N VAL A 116 5.16 7.39 6.12
CA VAL A 116 5.20 8.58 5.27
C VAL A 116 4.88 8.22 3.82
N LEU A 117 5.39 7.11 3.30
CA LEU A 117 5.13 6.70 1.91
C LEU A 117 3.68 6.29 1.67
N PHE A 118 3.00 5.65 2.62
CA PHE A 118 1.55 5.44 2.55
C PHE A 118 0.79 6.77 2.55
N ALA A 119 1.18 7.73 3.39
CA ALA A 119 0.58 9.05 3.39
C ALA A 119 0.82 9.78 2.04
N VAL A 120 2.04 9.77 1.52
CA VAL A 120 2.38 10.33 0.20
C VAL A 120 1.47 9.71 -0.86
N ALA A 121 1.42 8.38 -0.96
CA ALA A 121 0.54 7.69 -1.89
C ALA A 121 -0.92 8.09 -1.68
N ALA A 122 -1.39 8.27 -0.44
CA ALA A 122 -2.75 8.70 -0.12
C ALA A 122 -3.09 10.11 -0.65
N PHE A 123 -2.12 11.01 -0.75
CA PHE A 123 -2.32 12.40 -1.16
C PHE A 123 -1.89 12.72 -2.60
N LEU A 124 -1.30 11.77 -3.35
CA LEU A 124 -0.99 11.97 -4.77
C LEU A 124 -2.24 12.34 -5.60
N PRO A 125 -2.13 13.16 -6.66
CA PRO A 125 -3.28 13.61 -7.46
C PRO A 125 -4.11 12.44 -8.01
N ARG A 126 -5.44 12.51 -7.87
CA ARG A 126 -6.36 11.44 -8.35
C ARG A 126 -6.22 11.18 -9.85
N ARG A 127 -5.95 12.22 -10.64
CA ARG A 127 -5.72 12.14 -12.09
C ARG A 127 -4.54 11.25 -12.50
N TRP A 128 -3.62 10.91 -11.60
CA TRP A 128 -2.53 9.98 -11.90
C TRP A 128 -2.95 8.50 -11.88
N PHE A 129 -4.18 8.22 -11.43
CA PHE A 129 -4.69 6.86 -11.22
C PHE A 129 -5.99 6.58 -11.98
N VAL A 130 -6.46 7.54 -12.78
CA VAL A 130 -7.68 7.42 -13.57
C VAL A 130 -7.25 7.39 -15.03
N ASP A 131 -7.60 6.33 -15.73
CA ASP A 131 -7.45 6.26 -17.19
C ASP A 131 -8.54 7.14 -17.82
N ASP A 132 -8.14 8.09 -18.67
CA ASP A 132 -9.06 8.94 -19.41
C ASP A 132 -9.47 8.22 -20.71
N PRO A 133 -10.73 7.78 -20.87
CA PRO A 133 -11.15 7.04 -22.05
C PRO A 133 -11.11 7.88 -23.34
N ASP A 134 -11.05 9.21 -23.23
CA ASP A 134 -11.13 10.15 -24.36
C ASP A 134 -9.75 10.63 -24.86
N ALA A 135 -8.65 10.06 -24.35
CA ALA A 135 -7.28 10.45 -24.73
C ALA A 135 -6.76 9.78 -26.02
N GLY A 136 -7.64 9.21 -26.85
CA GLY A 136 -7.31 8.48 -28.09
C GLY A 136 -8.15 8.91 -29.28
#